data_AF-A0A560XL57-F1
#
_entry.id   AF-A0A560XL57-F1
#
_cell.length_a   1.000
_cell.length_b   1.000
_cell.length_c   1.000
_cell.angle_alpha   90.00
_cell.angle_beta   90.00
_cell.angle_gamma   90.00
#
_symmetry.space_group_name_H-M   'P 1'
#
loop_
_entity.id
_entity.type
_entity.pdbx_description
1 polymer ?
#
loop_
_entity_poly.entity_id
_entity_poly.type
_entity_poly.pdbx_seq_one_letter_code
_entity_poly.pdbx_strand_id
1 'polypeptide(L)'
;MVTHGGSVRPNSISCRDAIRELHQRLKAAVPDADPAPWLDVSPVLIEMFSEGDDVAFVRRKKMEERSMLVLQRGLLSGAVQAHFSDGLESRDVPGWAWVGAERNEHVWLEGRLPLDVFLPDEWQRWSCHSIYLDRDTFTKWMDSQTLYDPADLPALPLPYDAQSKPEPVKKRLPSDAPFVTLSEALTWIAFGFALDRVSLDRAISGNAFDATDPQAALSDAIARLAIRASGGQIAARGKCVESHSTDESKVLTAPIDPVRFEDFAQFDILYDGLRYGTGLTSNKEGSALERVLQDRTDAFRSVKVSRADLLKLFPDHEDTARAFCVPLPAALPEIGTIMPLDEALSWLADGKPSHDIEIWQNAAGDLIFRDPSGAVIEPRADGSPTPFMETYRQASRTLHGALREGSLPAYVAPTNGGPLLVPRFYWNGGNPESLHHVYRGMAPADHGAGCPILLSRLAFGDWRAAMAASPSAVVDRAPSVKAGRPPSDDEILAKADEMKARGLDGRTIAKQMRLEPGFENVATTAVRELIKGRWKPAGRPKKAA
;
A
#
# COMPACT_ATOMS: atom_id res chain seq x y z
N MET A 1 21.23 30.78 -28.77
CA MET A 1 22.00 31.24 -27.61
C MET A 1 21.27 32.46 -27.05
N VAL A 2 20.35 32.23 -26.12
CA VAL A 2 19.58 33.26 -25.43
C VAL A 2 19.70 32.91 -23.95
N THR A 3 20.58 33.59 -23.24
CA THR A 3 20.64 33.56 -21.78
C THR A 3 19.54 34.49 -21.27
N HIS A 4 18.47 33.93 -20.74
CA HIS A 4 17.47 34.67 -19.97
C HIS A 4 17.65 34.29 -18.50
N GLY A 5 18.20 35.24 -17.74
CA GLY A 5 18.27 35.21 -16.30
C GLY A 5 16.97 35.70 -15.67
N GLY A 6 16.56 35.01 -14.61
CA GLY A 6 15.41 35.30 -13.76
C GLY A 6 14.68 33.99 -13.45
N SER A 7 14.55 33.50 -12.20
CA SER A 7 14.88 34.11 -10.91
C SER A 7 15.16 33.03 -9.84
N VAL A 8 16.44 32.69 -9.64
CA VAL A 8 16.92 32.26 -8.32
C VAL A 8 16.93 33.51 -7.44
N ARG A 9 16.38 33.45 -6.22
CA ARG A 9 16.40 34.61 -5.30
C ARG A 9 17.84 35.14 -5.20
N PRO A 10 18.07 36.47 -5.35
CA PRO A 10 19.41 37.03 -5.25
C PRO A 10 20.01 36.67 -3.89
N ASN A 11 21.29 36.31 -3.87
CA ASN A 11 22.02 35.87 -2.67
C ASN A 11 21.55 34.53 -2.04
N SER A 12 21.38 33.51 -2.88
CA SER A 12 21.07 32.15 -2.40
C SER A 12 22.29 31.23 -2.38
N ILE A 13 22.17 30.12 -1.66
CA ILE A 13 23.11 28.99 -1.69
C ILE A 13 22.31 27.71 -1.95
N SER A 14 22.81 26.82 -2.81
CA SER A 14 22.14 25.53 -3.03
C SER A 14 22.19 24.70 -1.74
N CYS A 15 21.17 23.90 -1.46
CA CYS A 15 21.15 23.02 -0.28
C CYS A 15 22.39 22.09 -0.24
N ARG A 16 22.83 21.62 -1.41
CA ARG A 16 24.06 20.84 -1.59
C ARG A 16 25.33 21.60 -1.18
N ASP A 17 25.43 22.88 -1.49
CA ASP A 17 26.60 23.67 -1.12
C ASP A 17 26.53 24.12 0.34
N ALA A 18 25.34 24.39 0.86
CA ALA A 18 25.11 24.67 2.27
C ALA A 18 25.54 23.50 3.17
N ILE A 19 25.17 22.26 2.82
CA ILE A 19 25.59 21.08 3.59
C ILE A 19 27.11 20.87 3.53
N ARG A 20 27.75 21.16 2.39
CA ARG A 20 29.22 21.10 2.24
C ARG A 20 29.91 22.13 3.11
N GLU A 21 29.40 23.36 3.16
CA GLU A 21 29.96 24.40 4.02
C GLU A 21 29.82 24.02 5.50
N LEU A 22 28.64 23.54 5.91
CA LEU A 22 28.39 23.06 7.26
C LEU A 22 29.32 21.90 7.63
N HIS A 23 29.52 20.95 6.73
CA HIS A 23 30.43 19.82 6.92
C HIS A 23 31.88 20.28 7.17
N GLN A 24 32.38 21.27 6.41
CA GLN A 24 33.72 21.83 6.63
C GLN A 24 33.85 22.51 8.00
N ARG A 25 32.82 23.25 8.44
CA ARG A 25 32.83 23.90 9.75
C ARG A 25 32.76 22.91 10.90
N LEU A 26 31.94 21.86 10.78
CA LEU A 26 31.87 20.77 11.76
C LEU A 26 33.21 20.04 11.87
N LYS A 27 33.86 19.76 10.73
CA LYS A 27 35.20 19.15 10.71
C LYS A 27 36.25 20.00 11.45
N ALA A 28 36.18 21.32 11.33
CA ALA A 28 37.06 22.22 12.06
C ALA A 28 36.73 22.32 13.56
N ALA A 29 35.45 22.22 13.93
CA ALA A 29 34.98 22.32 15.32
C ALA A 29 35.20 21.04 16.13
N VAL A 30 35.29 19.88 15.49
CA VAL A 30 35.39 18.56 16.14
C VAL A 30 36.59 17.76 15.58
N PRO A 31 37.84 18.22 15.74
CA PRO A 31 39.00 17.59 15.11
C PRO A 31 39.32 16.20 15.67
N ASP A 32 39.09 15.98 16.98
CA ASP A 32 39.55 14.77 17.69
C ASP A 32 38.43 13.94 18.32
N ALA A 33 37.21 14.48 18.46
CA ALA A 33 36.09 13.72 19.03
C ALA A 33 35.37 12.87 17.97
N ASP A 34 34.57 11.90 18.42
CA ASP A 34 33.63 11.16 17.58
C ASP A 34 32.54 12.12 17.08
N PRO A 35 32.40 12.35 15.76
CA PRO A 35 31.40 13.27 15.23
C PRO A 35 29.96 12.83 15.47
N ALA A 36 29.67 11.53 15.51
CA ALA A 36 28.32 11.00 15.71
C ALA A 36 28.39 9.73 16.56
N PRO A 37 28.56 9.87 17.89
CA PRO A 37 28.67 8.73 18.79
C PRO A 37 27.38 7.90 18.86
N TRP A 38 26.25 8.45 18.42
CA TRP A 38 24.96 7.76 18.32
C TRP A 38 24.82 6.90 17.05
N LEU A 39 25.75 6.99 16.09
CA LEU A 39 25.69 6.27 14.82
C LEU A 39 26.70 5.12 14.80
N ASP A 40 26.19 3.92 14.58
CA ASP A 40 26.98 2.75 14.21
C ASP A 40 26.97 2.56 12.69
N VAL A 41 28.13 2.72 12.06
CA VAL A 41 28.27 2.53 10.60
C VAL A 41 28.28 1.04 10.28
N SER A 42 27.42 0.61 9.36
CA SER A 42 27.28 -0.81 8.97
C SER A 42 28.62 -1.41 8.52
N PRO A 43 29.03 -2.58 9.05
CA PRO A 43 30.25 -3.28 8.61
C PRO A 43 30.28 -3.57 7.11
N VAL A 44 29.11 -3.83 6.49
CA VAL A 44 28.99 -4.07 5.05
C VAL A 44 29.40 -2.82 4.25
N LEU A 45 29.01 -1.63 4.71
CA LEU A 45 29.40 -0.39 4.05
C LEU A 45 30.89 -0.09 4.21
N ILE A 46 31.46 -0.41 5.37
CA ILE A 46 32.90 -0.28 5.62
C ILE A 46 33.66 -1.18 4.65
N GLU A 47 33.33 -2.47 4.59
CA GLU A 47 33.99 -3.42 3.69
C GLU A 47 33.89 -3.00 2.21
N MET A 48 32.72 -2.50 1.79
CA MET A 48 32.50 -2.12 0.39
C MET A 48 33.17 -0.81 -0.02
N PHE A 49 33.32 0.15 0.89
CA PHE A 49 33.63 1.54 0.54
C PHE A 49 34.78 2.17 1.33
N SER A 50 35.42 1.46 2.26
CA SER A 50 36.53 2.04 3.05
C SER A 50 37.82 2.21 2.28
N GLU A 51 37.97 1.49 1.16
CA GLU A 51 39.19 1.48 0.33
C GLU A 51 40.48 1.21 1.14
N GLY A 52 40.37 0.47 2.26
CA GLY A 52 41.49 0.11 3.14
C GLY A 52 41.77 1.08 4.28
N ASP A 53 40.96 2.14 4.47
CA ASP A 53 41.01 3.03 5.63
C ASP A 53 39.64 3.13 6.32
N ASP A 54 39.32 2.10 7.09
CA ASP A 54 38.05 1.96 7.82
C ASP A 54 37.81 3.13 8.78
N VAL A 55 38.88 3.60 9.45
CA VAL A 55 38.78 4.68 10.44
C VAL A 55 38.42 5.99 9.78
N ALA A 56 39.08 6.34 8.67
CA ALA A 56 38.76 7.55 7.92
C ALA A 56 37.38 7.47 7.26
N PHE A 57 36.98 6.29 6.76
CA PHE A 57 35.65 6.08 6.20
C PHE A 57 34.54 6.26 7.25
N VAL A 58 34.65 5.58 8.38
CA VAL A 58 33.68 5.70 9.49
C VAL A 58 33.60 7.14 9.97
N ARG A 59 34.74 7.80 10.19
CA ARG A 59 34.77 9.21 10.63
C ARG A 59 34.07 10.14 9.62
N ARG A 60 34.31 9.95 8.32
CA ARG A 60 33.67 10.72 7.26
C ARG A 60 32.16 10.50 7.23
N LYS A 61 31.69 9.24 7.31
CA LYS A 61 30.26 8.94 7.35
C LYS A 61 29.56 9.53 8.56
N LYS A 62 30.15 9.41 9.76
CA LYS A 62 29.64 10.08 10.96
C LYS A 62 29.56 11.60 10.82
N MET A 63 30.53 12.22 10.15
CA MET A 63 30.52 13.66 9.89
C MET A 63 29.45 14.08 8.87
N GLU A 64 29.23 13.28 7.82
CA GLU A 64 28.14 13.48 6.85
C GLU A 64 26.79 13.46 7.57
N GLU A 65 26.51 12.41 8.33
CA GLU A 65 25.25 12.24 9.08
C GLU A 65 24.98 13.37 10.05
N ARG A 66 25.98 13.77 10.84
CA ARG A 66 25.84 14.92 11.73
C ARG A 66 25.54 16.22 10.99
N SER A 67 26.21 16.46 9.86
CA SER A 67 25.97 17.67 9.07
C SER A 67 24.52 17.71 8.58
N MET A 68 24.01 16.57 8.10
CA MET A 68 22.64 16.45 7.60
C MET A 68 21.63 16.70 8.73
N LEU A 69 21.83 16.08 9.90
CA LEU A 69 20.97 16.25 11.06
C LEU A 69 20.94 17.70 11.58
N VAL A 70 22.08 18.37 11.66
CA VAL A 70 22.15 19.77 12.11
C VAL A 70 21.37 20.70 11.18
N LEU A 71 21.55 20.55 9.86
CA LEU A 71 20.82 21.34 8.87
C LEU A 71 19.31 21.04 8.88
N GLN A 72 18.95 19.76 8.93
CA GLN A 72 17.55 19.34 8.98
C GLN A 72 16.82 19.90 10.20
N ARG A 73 17.45 19.96 11.38
CA ARG A 73 16.87 20.59 12.58
C ARG A 73 16.60 22.08 12.37
N GLY A 74 17.53 22.79 11.72
CA GLY A 74 17.35 24.19 11.35
C GLY A 74 16.14 24.40 10.44
N LEU A 75 15.98 23.53 9.44
CA LEU A 75 14.87 23.57 8.48
C LEU A 75 13.52 23.20 9.12
N LEU A 76 13.47 22.15 9.96
CA LEU A 76 12.28 21.72 10.68
C LEU A 76 11.77 22.78 11.68
N SER A 77 12.68 23.47 12.36
CA SER A 77 12.32 24.51 13.33
C SER A 77 12.01 25.87 12.69
N GLY A 78 12.26 26.02 11.38
CA GLY A 78 12.13 27.29 10.67
C GLY A 78 13.26 28.29 10.95
N ALA A 79 14.29 27.90 11.71
CA ALA A 79 15.49 28.71 11.94
C ALA A 79 16.30 28.91 10.64
N VAL A 80 16.15 27.98 9.69
CA VAL A 80 16.66 28.08 8.33
C VAL A 80 15.48 27.96 7.37
N GLN A 81 15.37 28.91 6.44
CA GLN A 81 14.34 28.88 5.42
C GLN A 81 14.93 28.43 4.09
N ALA A 82 14.18 27.58 3.40
CA ALA A 82 14.53 27.07 2.08
C ALA A 82 13.39 27.35 1.09
N HIS A 83 13.71 27.36 -0.19
CA HIS A 83 12.75 27.45 -1.27
C HIS A 83 13.12 26.49 -2.40
N PHE A 84 12.10 25.91 -3.03
CA PHE A 84 12.23 25.27 -4.34
C PHE A 84 12.45 26.33 -5.41
N SER A 85 13.19 25.96 -6.46
CA SER A 85 13.24 26.72 -7.71
C SER A 85 13.25 25.78 -8.92
N ASP A 86 12.50 26.16 -9.95
CA ASP A 86 12.54 25.54 -11.29
C ASP A 86 13.30 26.42 -12.30
N GLY A 87 13.93 27.49 -11.82
CA GLY A 87 14.61 28.50 -12.62
C GLY A 87 13.72 29.69 -13.01
N LEU A 88 12.39 29.56 -12.99
CA LEU A 88 11.43 30.61 -13.36
C LEU A 88 10.64 31.09 -12.14
N GLU A 89 10.13 30.16 -11.35
CA GLU A 89 9.37 30.38 -10.14
C GLU A 89 10.16 29.93 -8.90
N SER A 90 9.69 30.36 -7.73
CA SER A 90 10.16 29.89 -6.44
C SER A 90 9.00 29.70 -5.48
N ARG A 91 9.06 28.65 -4.65
CA ARG A 91 8.09 28.38 -3.58
C ARG A 91 8.83 28.00 -2.32
N ASP A 92 8.45 28.59 -1.19
CA ASP A 92 9.07 28.26 0.09
C ASP A 92 8.82 26.78 0.43
N VAL A 93 9.84 26.11 0.97
CA VAL A 93 9.76 24.73 1.43
C VAL A 93 9.22 24.75 2.87
N PRO A 94 8.04 24.17 3.13
CA PRO A 94 7.48 24.12 4.48
C PRO A 94 8.27 23.19 5.39
N GLY A 95 8.17 23.39 6.70
CA GLY A 95 8.86 22.58 7.70
C GLY A 95 8.47 21.11 7.60
N TRP A 96 7.18 20.81 7.44
CA TRP A 96 6.68 19.43 7.32
C TRP A 96 7.26 18.64 6.14
N ALA A 97 7.76 19.30 5.09
CA ALA A 97 8.35 18.61 3.92
C ALA A 97 9.72 18.01 4.22
N TRP A 98 10.38 18.45 5.29
CA TRP A 98 11.70 17.96 5.72
C TRP A 98 11.63 16.73 6.62
N VAL A 99 10.44 16.29 7.00
CA VAL A 99 10.24 15.10 7.84
C VAL A 99 10.67 13.85 7.05
N GLY A 100 11.61 13.07 7.58
CA GLY A 100 12.12 11.85 6.93
C GLY A 100 13.21 12.09 5.89
N ALA A 101 13.61 13.35 5.65
CA ALA A 101 14.64 13.70 4.67
C ALA A 101 16.03 13.14 5.01
N GLU A 102 16.31 12.81 6.29
CA GLU A 102 17.56 12.18 6.72
C GLU A 102 17.85 10.84 6.03
N ARG A 103 16.80 10.15 5.57
CA ARG A 103 16.93 8.84 4.91
C ARG A 103 17.13 8.94 3.41
N ASN A 104 17.16 10.17 2.86
CA ASN A 104 17.11 10.40 1.43
C ASN A 104 18.37 11.12 0.95
N GLU A 105 19.33 10.34 0.44
CA GLU A 105 20.61 10.85 -0.03
C GLU A 105 20.47 11.91 -1.14
N HIS A 106 19.42 11.87 -1.97
CA HIS A 106 19.18 12.85 -3.03
C HIS A 106 18.98 14.28 -2.49
N VAL A 107 18.40 14.41 -1.29
CA VAL A 107 18.19 15.72 -0.64
C VAL A 107 19.52 16.41 -0.40
N TRP A 108 20.49 15.66 0.12
CA TRP A 108 21.75 16.20 0.62
C TRP A 108 22.84 16.20 -0.44
N LEU A 109 22.90 15.17 -1.30
CA LEU A 109 23.91 15.04 -2.35
C LEU A 109 23.57 15.83 -3.62
N GLU A 110 22.29 15.87 -3.98
CA GLU A 110 21.82 16.54 -5.21
C GLU A 110 21.11 17.86 -4.94
N GLY A 111 20.74 18.14 -3.68
CA GLY A 111 20.01 19.36 -3.33
C GLY A 111 18.57 19.35 -3.85
N ARG A 112 17.95 18.17 -3.96
CA ARG A 112 16.59 17.98 -4.49
C ARG A 112 15.73 17.27 -3.47
N LEU A 113 14.55 17.79 -3.15
CA LEU A 113 13.67 17.19 -2.13
C LEU A 113 12.51 16.44 -2.80
N PRO A 114 12.52 15.10 -2.75
CA PRO A 114 11.37 14.31 -3.13
C PRO A 114 10.26 14.54 -2.12
N LEU A 115 9.09 14.93 -2.61
CA LEU A 115 7.89 15.05 -1.79
C LEU A 115 7.10 13.74 -1.82
N ASP A 116 6.30 13.52 -0.77
CA ASP A 116 5.33 12.43 -0.68
C ASP A 116 4.41 12.46 -1.91
N VAL A 117 4.31 11.34 -2.62
CA VAL A 117 3.56 11.21 -3.89
C VAL A 117 2.06 11.40 -3.72
N PHE A 118 1.54 11.27 -2.49
CA PHE A 118 0.12 11.50 -2.18
C PHE A 118 -0.21 12.95 -1.87
N LEU A 119 0.75 13.88 -1.85
CA LEU A 119 0.40 15.30 -1.69
C LEU A 119 -0.38 15.83 -2.91
N PRO A 120 -1.20 16.88 -2.74
CA PRO A 120 -1.91 17.55 -3.83
C PRO A 120 -1.01 17.93 -5.02
N ASP A 121 -1.60 18.00 -6.22
CA ASP A 121 -0.87 18.22 -7.47
C ASP A 121 -0.06 19.52 -7.47
N GLU A 122 -0.54 20.55 -6.77
CA GLU A 122 0.17 21.81 -6.58
C GLU A 122 1.52 21.68 -5.84
N TRP A 123 1.69 20.62 -5.05
CA TRP A 123 2.95 20.26 -4.40
C TRP A 123 3.75 19.28 -5.23
N GLN A 124 3.11 18.34 -5.93
CA GLN A 124 3.80 17.38 -6.79
C GLN A 124 4.67 18.07 -7.85
N ARG A 125 4.20 19.20 -8.41
CA ARG A 125 4.98 19.95 -9.40
C ARG A 125 6.34 20.42 -8.88
N TRP A 126 6.50 20.59 -7.56
CA TRP A 126 7.75 21.04 -6.93
C TRP A 126 8.62 19.89 -6.47
N SER A 127 8.12 18.66 -6.52
CA SER A 127 8.88 17.50 -6.09
C SER A 127 10.16 17.32 -6.90
N CYS A 128 11.26 17.01 -6.22
CA CYS A 128 12.59 16.83 -6.81
C CYS A 128 13.19 18.08 -7.50
N HIS A 129 12.59 19.26 -7.31
CA HIS A 129 13.21 20.51 -7.73
C HIS A 129 14.39 20.86 -6.85
N SER A 130 15.30 21.68 -7.40
CA SER A 130 16.47 22.17 -6.68
C SER A 130 16.06 23.08 -5.53
N ILE A 131 16.72 22.91 -4.40
CA ILE A 131 16.45 23.64 -3.17
C ILE A 131 17.56 24.64 -2.91
N TYR A 132 17.15 25.83 -2.50
CA TYR A 132 18.04 26.93 -2.18
C TYR A 132 17.70 27.52 -0.82
N LEU A 133 18.73 27.96 -0.10
CA LEU A 133 18.63 28.68 1.16
C LEU A 133 19.02 30.14 0.93
N ASP A 134 18.49 31.04 1.73
CA ASP A 134 19.01 32.40 1.82
C ASP A 134 20.41 32.38 2.44
N ARG A 135 21.43 32.87 1.71
CA ARG A 135 22.83 32.71 2.10
C ARG A 135 23.17 33.47 3.38
N ASP A 136 22.67 34.69 3.53
CA ASP A 136 22.98 35.53 4.70
C ASP A 136 22.34 34.95 5.96
N THR A 137 21.06 34.55 5.86
CA THR A 137 20.33 33.93 6.96
C THR A 137 20.95 32.59 7.35
N PHE A 138 21.32 31.76 6.38
CA PHE A 138 22.02 30.51 6.62
C PHE A 138 23.37 30.72 7.32
N THR A 139 24.17 31.69 6.85
CA THR A 139 25.49 31.99 7.44
C THR A 139 25.33 32.45 8.89
N LYS A 140 24.41 33.39 9.13
CA LYS A 140 24.13 33.90 10.49
C LYS A 140 23.63 32.81 11.43
N TRP A 141 22.74 31.93 10.95
CA TRP A 141 22.25 30.79 11.72
C TRP A 141 23.37 29.82 12.06
N MET A 142 24.25 29.53 11.10
CA MET A 142 25.39 28.64 11.26
C MET A 142 26.40 29.20 12.28
N ASP A 143 26.65 30.51 12.26
CA ASP A 143 27.51 31.20 13.24
C ASP A 143 26.93 31.16 14.67
N SER A 144 25.61 31.03 14.83
CA SER A 144 24.97 30.90 16.14
C SER A 144 24.90 29.47 16.67
N GLN A 145 25.26 28.45 15.87
CA GLN A 145 25.17 27.06 16.31
C GLN A 145 26.32 26.66 17.23
N THR A 146 25.98 25.92 18.28
CA THR A 146 26.95 25.27 19.16
C THR A 146 27.37 23.95 18.52
N LEU A 147 28.37 23.99 17.64
CA LEU A 147 28.73 22.83 16.81
C LEU A 147 29.62 21.78 17.51
N TYR A 148 30.16 22.09 18.70
CA TYR A 148 31.18 21.29 19.37
C TYR A 148 30.66 20.18 20.31
N ASP A 149 29.37 20.18 20.70
CA ASP A 149 28.82 19.14 21.59
C ASP A 149 28.42 17.89 20.80
N PRO A 150 29.10 16.75 20.95
CA PRO A 150 28.81 15.55 20.20
C PRO A 150 27.77 14.61 20.78
N ALA A 151 27.15 14.92 21.92
CA ALA A 151 26.17 14.03 22.54
C ALA A 151 24.70 14.35 22.18
N ASP A 152 24.42 15.53 21.63
CA ASP A 152 23.10 16.17 21.80
C ASP A 152 22.04 15.86 20.71
N LEU A 153 22.36 15.17 19.62
CA LEU A 153 21.53 15.26 18.40
C LEU A 153 21.05 13.96 17.72
N PRO A 154 20.36 13.03 18.40
CA PRO A 154 19.54 12.02 17.70
C PRO A 154 18.09 12.46 17.47
N ALA A 155 17.54 13.39 18.26
CA ALA A 155 16.14 13.78 18.16
C ALA A 155 15.94 14.89 17.13
N LEU A 156 14.87 14.82 16.33
CA LEU A 156 14.44 15.90 15.45
C LEU A 156 13.28 16.67 16.10
N PRO A 157 13.26 18.02 16.04
CA PRO A 157 12.11 18.79 16.50
C PRO A 157 10.89 18.52 15.60
N LEU A 158 9.70 18.76 16.14
CA LEU A 158 8.49 18.81 15.31
C LEU A 158 8.60 19.97 14.30
N PRO A 159 8.07 19.79 13.07
CA PRO A 159 8.06 20.89 12.11
C PRO A 159 7.24 22.06 12.63
N TYR A 160 7.74 23.28 12.47
CA TYR A 160 7.11 24.51 12.97
C TYR A 160 5.69 24.74 12.42
N ASP A 161 5.38 24.12 11.28
CA ASP A 161 4.13 24.21 10.53
C ASP A 161 3.46 22.83 10.36
N ALA A 162 3.66 21.90 11.30
CA ALA A 162 3.11 20.55 11.26
C ALA A 162 1.61 20.50 10.93
N GLN A 163 0.83 21.44 11.49
CA GLN A 163 -0.62 21.52 11.33
C GLN A 163 -1.06 22.02 9.96
N SER A 164 -0.18 22.64 9.18
CA SER A 164 -0.48 23.09 7.82
C SER A 164 -0.08 22.07 6.75
N LYS A 165 0.34 20.85 7.15
CA LYS A 165 0.59 19.79 6.17
C LYS A 165 -0.72 19.48 5.44
N PRO A 166 -0.75 19.53 4.09
CA PRO A 166 -1.92 19.16 3.33
C PRO A 166 -2.32 17.70 3.59
N GLU A 167 -3.63 17.45 3.61
CA GLU A 167 -4.15 16.09 3.66
C GLU A 167 -3.71 15.30 2.41
N PRO A 168 -3.24 14.05 2.58
CA PRO A 168 -2.93 13.18 1.45
C PRO A 168 -4.14 12.99 0.55
N VAL A 169 -3.90 13.12 -0.75
CA VAL A 169 -4.86 12.80 -1.80
C VAL A 169 -5.02 11.29 -1.86
N LYS A 170 -6.25 10.82 -1.70
CA LYS A 170 -6.60 9.40 -1.79
C LYS A 170 -6.74 8.91 -3.24
N LYS A 171 -6.93 9.83 -4.20
CA LYS A 171 -7.23 9.53 -5.61
C LYS A 171 -6.62 10.53 -6.58
N ARG A 172 -5.98 10.04 -7.65
CA ARG A 172 -5.46 10.86 -8.75
C ARG A 172 -5.84 10.22 -10.08
N LEU A 173 -6.58 10.96 -10.90
CA LEU A 173 -6.95 10.50 -12.24
C LEU A 173 -5.73 10.56 -13.17
N PRO A 174 -5.67 9.70 -14.20
CA PRO A 174 -4.70 9.85 -15.29
C PRO A 174 -4.82 11.24 -15.94
N SER A 175 -3.68 11.83 -16.30
CA SER A 175 -3.62 13.17 -16.89
C SER A 175 -4.58 13.34 -18.06
N ASP A 176 -5.12 14.55 -18.29
CA ASP A 176 -6.14 14.81 -19.33
C ASP A 176 -5.62 14.71 -20.78
N ALA A 177 -4.37 14.30 -20.98
CA ALA A 177 -3.84 14.02 -22.30
C ALA A 177 -4.60 12.87 -22.98
N PRO A 178 -4.81 12.90 -24.31
CA PRO A 178 -5.47 11.81 -25.03
C PRO A 178 -4.77 10.45 -24.85
N PHE A 179 -3.45 10.49 -24.65
CA PHE A 179 -2.65 9.33 -24.29
C PHE A 179 -1.82 9.64 -23.05
N VAL A 180 -1.99 8.80 -22.03
CA VAL A 180 -1.29 8.84 -20.74
C VAL A 180 -0.09 7.91 -20.78
N THR A 181 0.87 8.08 -19.88
CA THR A 181 2.04 7.21 -19.85
C THR A 181 1.68 5.79 -19.39
N LEU A 182 2.55 4.82 -19.68
CA LEU A 182 2.35 3.45 -19.23
C LEU A 182 2.34 3.37 -17.69
N SER A 183 3.23 4.08 -17.02
CA SER A 183 3.24 4.19 -15.55
C SER A 183 1.92 4.75 -15.00
N GLU A 184 1.36 5.81 -15.60
CA GLU A 184 0.05 6.36 -15.18
C GLU A 184 -1.06 5.32 -15.35
N ALA A 185 -1.07 4.61 -16.48
CA ALA A 185 -2.07 3.59 -16.75
C ALA A 185 -1.97 2.40 -15.79
N LEU A 186 -0.77 1.90 -15.52
CA LEU A 186 -0.56 0.74 -14.65
C LEU A 186 -0.87 1.05 -13.19
N THR A 187 -0.49 2.23 -12.72
CA THR A 187 -0.78 2.67 -11.34
C THR A 187 -2.25 2.98 -11.14
N TRP A 188 -2.93 3.50 -12.16
CA TRP A 188 -4.40 3.58 -12.17
C TRP A 188 -5.06 2.20 -12.04
N ILE A 189 -4.64 1.23 -12.87
CA ILE A 189 -5.21 -0.13 -12.84
C ILE A 189 -4.92 -0.86 -11.52
N ALA A 190 -3.72 -0.66 -10.96
CA ALA A 190 -3.26 -1.34 -9.75
C ALA A 190 -3.81 -0.72 -8.46
N PHE A 191 -3.91 0.61 -8.40
CA PHE A 191 -4.13 1.33 -7.15
C PHE A 191 -5.27 2.36 -7.20
N GLY A 192 -5.90 2.59 -8.36
CA GLY A 192 -6.85 3.70 -8.52
C GLY A 192 -6.19 5.08 -8.41
N PHE A 193 -4.86 5.15 -8.57
CA PHE A 193 -4.08 6.36 -8.37
C PHE A 193 -2.99 6.47 -9.44
N ALA A 194 -3.15 7.40 -10.38
CA ALA A 194 -2.22 7.57 -11.48
C ALA A 194 -0.94 8.29 -11.04
N LEU A 195 0.21 7.67 -11.29
CA LEU A 195 1.54 8.24 -11.10
C LEU A 195 2.35 8.19 -12.39
N ASP A 196 3.05 9.27 -12.70
CA ASP A 196 4.10 9.24 -13.72
C ASP A 196 5.25 8.29 -13.31
N ARG A 197 6.13 7.97 -14.28
CA ARG A 197 7.28 7.09 -14.10
C ARG A 197 8.18 7.48 -12.93
N VAL A 198 8.52 8.76 -12.82
CA VAL A 198 9.44 9.28 -11.79
C VAL A 198 8.78 9.20 -10.42
N SER A 199 7.48 9.49 -10.34
CA SER A 199 6.69 9.38 -9.11
C SER A 199 6.50 7.91 -8.69
N LEU A 200 6.28 6.99 -9.63
CA LEU A 200 6.19 5.56 -9.37
C LEU A 200 7.50 4.97 -8.86
N ASP A 201 8.63 5.27 -9.51
CA ASP A 201 9.95 4.78 -9.09
C ASP A 201 10.28 5.19 -7.65
N ARG A 202 9.92 6.42 -7.28
CA ARG A 202 10.03 6.93 -5.92
C ARG A 202 9.09 6.25 -4.95
N ALA A 203 7.83 6.03 -5.35
CA ALA A 203 6.85 5.36 -4.50
C ALA A 203 7.28 3.91 -4.18
N ILE A 204 7.84 3.19 -5.15
CA ILE A 204 8.37 1.83 -4.96
C ILE A 204 9.65 1.84 -4.12
N SER A 205 10.56 2.79 -4.36
CA SER A 205 11.81 2.87 -3.61
C SER A 205 11.61 3.33 -2.16
N GLY A 206 10.62 4.19 -1.92
CA GLY A 206 10.26 4.71 -0.61
C GLY A 206 9.24 3.88 0.17
N ASN A 207 8.79 2.74 -0.37
CA ASN A 207 7.71 1.91 0.21
C ASN A 207 6.44 2.72 0.52
N ALA A 208 6.05 3.64 -0.36
CA ALA A 208 4.93 4.55 -0.14
C ALA A 208 3.56 3.83 -0.15
N PHE A 209 3.45 2.68 -0.81
CA PHE A 209 2.21 1.92 -0.85
C PHE A 209 2.11 0.95 0.32
N ASP A 210 1.01 1.02 1.06
CA ASP A 210 0.66 0.06 2.14
C ASP A 210 0.23 -1.32 1.61
N ALA A 211 0.24 -1.53 0.29
CA ALA A 211 -0.08 -2.82 -0.31
C ALA A 211 0.91 -3.89 0.13
N THR A 212 0.40 -5.10 0.41
CA THR A 212 1.20 -6.25 0.84
C THR A 212 2.32 -6.62 -0.16
N ASP A 213 2.16 -6.24 -1.43
CA ASP A 213 3.20 -6.31 -2.48
C ASP A 213 2.86 -5.38 -3.68
N PRO A 214 3.43 -4.16 -3.76
CA PRO A 214 3.23 -3.23 -4.88
C PRO A 214 3.72 -3.78 -6.23
N GLN A 215 4.71 -4.68 -6.22
CA GLN A 215 5.23 -5.28 -7.45
C GLN A 215 4.27 -6.33 -7.99
N ALA A 216 3.66 -7.14 -7.13
CA ALA A 216 2.61 -8.06 -7.56
C ALA A 216 1.41 -7.31 -8.17
N ALA A 217 0.99 -6.20 -7.55
CA ALA A 217 -0.13 -5.39 -8.06
C ALA A 217 0.16 -4.79 -9.45
N LEU A 218 1.37 -4.27 -9.66
CA LEU A 218 1.79 -3.75 -10.98
C LEU A 218 1.95 -4.89 -12.01
N SER A 219 2.40 -6.07 -11.60
CA SER A 219 2.47 -7.27 -12.45
C SER A 219 1.09 -7.72 -12.93
N ASP A 220 0.09 -7.72 -12.05
CA ASP A 220 -1.30 -8.01 -12.42
C ASP A 220 -1.87 -6.93 -13.35
N ALA A 221 -1.59 -5.66 -13.05
CA ALA A 221 -2.04 -4.54 -13.88
C ALA A 221 -1.51 -4.62 -15.32
N ILE A 222 -0.23 -4.96 -15.53
CA ILE A 222 0.31 -5.11 -16.88
C ILE A 222 -0.28 -6.31 -17.60
N ALA A 223 -0.53 -7.43 -16.92
CA ALA A 223 -1.19 -8.59 -17.52
C ALA A 223 -2.61 -8.24 -17.98
N ARG A 224 -3.39 -7.55 -17.14
CA ARG A 224 -4.74 -7.09 -17.47
C ARG A 224 -4.75 -6.09 -18.63
N LEU A 225 -3.82 -5.15 -18.64
CA LEU A 225 -3.66 -4.18 -19.74
C LEU A 225 -3.31 -4.90 -21.05
N ALA A 226 -2.33 -5.82 -21.02
CA ALA A 226 -1.87 -6.55 -22.19
C ALA A 226 -2.97 -7.40 -22.82
N ILE A 227 -3.81 -8.08 -22.02
CA ILE A 227 -4.98 -8.83 -22.52
C ILE A 227 -5.96 -7.93 -23.28
N ARG A 228 -6.23 -6.73 -22.77
CA ARG A 228 -7.12 -5.77 -23.43
C ARG A 228 -6.49 -5.21 -24.71
N ALA A 229 -5.18 -4.96 -24.67
CA ALA A 229 -4.44 -4.39 -25.79
C ALA A 229 -4.30 -5.40 -26.93
N SER A 230 -4.00 -6.67 -26.64
CA SER A 230 -3.93 -7.74 -27.63
C SER A 230 -5.29 -8.02 -28.28
N GLY A 231 -6.38 -7.88 -27.51
CA GLY A 231 -7.74 -7.90 -28.03
C GLY A 231 -8.15 -6.67 -28.85
N GLY A 232 -7.25 -5.68 -29.05
CA GLY A 232 -7.52 -4.44 -29.77
C GLY A 232 -8.50 -3.50 -29.08
N GLN A 233 -8.76 -3.69 -27.78
CA GLN A 233 -9.75 -2.93 -27.01
C GLN A 233 -9.18 -1.61 -26.47
N ILE A 234 -7.85 -1.52 -26.35
CA ILE A 234 -7.16 -0.32 -25.87
C ILE A 234 -6.02 0.03 -26.82
N ALA A 235 -6.07 1.25 -27.36
CA ALA A 235 -5.02 1.73 -28.25
C ALA A 235 -3.77 2.14 -27.46
N ALA A 236 -2.60 1.80 -27.99
CA ALA A 236 -1.32 2.17 -27.43
C ALA A 236 -0.33 2.61 -28.51
N ARG A 237 0.63 3.45 -28.11
CA ARG A 237 1.71 3.94 -28.98
C ARG A 237 3.01 3.98 -28.21
N GLY A 238 4.13 3.78 -28.90
CA GLY A 238 5.45 3.80 -28.28
C GLY A 238 6.54 3.91 -29.32
N LYS A 239 7.78 3.91 -28.87
CA LYS A 239 8.96 3.92 -29.74
C LYS A 239 9.56 2.52 -29.78
N CYS A 240 9.46 1.87 -30.92
CA CYS A 240 10.10 0.57 -31.14
C CYS A 240 11.60 0.77 -31.29
N VAL A 241 12.40 0.18 -30.41
CA VAL A 241 13.85 0.21 -30.47
C VAL A 241 14.38 -1.20 -30.77
N GLU A 242 15.41 -1.30 -31.60
CA GLU A 242 16.04 -2.58 -31.95
C GLU A 242 17.01 -3.05 -30.86
N SER A 243 17.53 -2.11 -30.05
CA SER A 243 18.48 -2.41 -28.98
C SER A 243 18.41 -1.41 -27.82
N HIS A 244 18.98 -1.82 -26.68
CA HIS A 244 19.13 -0.96 -25.51
C HIS A 244 19.97 0.30 -25.76
N SER A 245 20.93 0.23 -26.69
CA SER A 245 21.82 1.36 -27.04
C SER A 245 21.21 2.30 -28.09
N THR A 246 20.00 2.03 -28.57
CA THR A 246 19.33 2.88 -29.55
C THR A 246 19.02 4.26 -28.93
N ASP A 247 19.44 5.31 -29.63
CA ASP A 247 19.16 6.70 -29.28
C ASP A 247 17.66 7.01 -29.50
N GLU A 248 16.92 7.06 -28.41
CA GLU A 248 15.46 7.24 -28.40
C GLU A 248 15.00 8.59 -29.01
N SER A 249 15.90 9.59 -29.09
CA SER A 249 15.60 10.88 -29.70
C SER A 249 15.42 10.80 -31.22
N LYS A 250 15.93 9.73 -31.85
CA LYS A 250 15.88 9.50 -33.30
C LYS A 250 14.75 8.56 -33.72
N VAL A 251 13.97 8.06 -32.76
CA VAL A 251 12.89 7.09 -33.01
C VAL A 251 11.53 7.77 -32.90
N LEU A 252 10.70 7.57 -33.92
CA LEU A 252 9.34 8.11 -33.95
C LEU A 252 8.42 7.29 -33.04
N THR A 253 7.49 7.98 -32.38
CA THR A 253 6.39 7.32 -31.67
C THR A 253 5.36 6.84 -32.70
N ALA A 254 5.03 5.56 -32.67
CA ALA A 254 4.08 4.92 -33.58
C ALA A 254 3.05 4.07 -32.81
N PRO A 255 1.87 3.78 -33.39
CA PRO A 255 0.95 2.80 -32.82
C PRO A 255 1.63 1.44 -32.63
N ILE A 256 1.31 0.78 -31.52
CA ILE A 256 1.76 -0.59 -31.25
C ILE A 256 0.67 -1.53 -31.76
N ASP A 257 1.03 -2.45 -32.65
CA ASP A 257 0.10 -3.46 -33.16
C ASP A 257 -0.40 -4.35 -32.01
N PRO A 258 -1.72 -4.60 -31.88
CA PRO A 258 -2.29 -5.47 -30.84
C PRO A 258 -1.54 -6.79 -30.65
N VAL A 259 -1.11 -7.45 -31.74
CA VAL A 259 -0.41 -8.76 -31.64
C VAL A 259 0.89 -8.67 -30.85
N ARG A 260 1.52 -7.49 -30.82
CA ARG A 260 2.78 -7.30 -30.07
C ARG A 260 2.59 -7.43 -28.57
N PHE A 261 1.39 -7.19 -28.04
CA PHE A 261 1.12 -7.32 -26.60
C PHE A 261 1.09 -8.77 -26.11
N GLU A 262 1.04 -9.76 -27.00
CA GLU A 262 1.21 -11.17 -26.64
C GLU A 262 2.66 -11.49 -26.24
N ASP A 263 3.60 -10.82 -26.91
CA ASP A 263 5.04 -11.01 -26.74
C ASP A 263 5.68 -9.97 -25.82
N PHE A 264 5.18 -8.73 -25.84
CA PHE A 264 5.73 -7.57 -25.14
C PHE A 264 4.81 -7.12 -24.00
N ALA A 265 4.79 -7.90 -22.92
CA ALA A 265 3.95 -7.67 -21.74
C ALA A 265 4.76 -7.56 -20.44
N GLN A 266 6.07 -7.34 -20.53
CA GLN A 266 6.92 -7.06 -19.38
C GLN A 266 7.10 -5.55 -19.22
N PHE A 267 6.64 -4.98 -18.11
CA PHE A 267 6.80 -3.55 -17.85
C PHE A 267 8.21 -3.22 -17.37
N ASP A 268 8.84 -2.27 -18.06
CA ASP A 268 10.14 -1.70 -17.72
C ASP A 268 9.95 -0.25 -17.24
N ILE A 269 10.08 -0.07 -15.92
CA ILE A 269 9.92 1.23 -15.27
C ILE A 269 11.00 2.24 -15.70
N LEU A 270 12.20 1.78 -16.10
CA LEU A 270 13.28 2.68 -16.44
C LEU A 270 12.94 3.49 -17.70
N TYR A 271 12.32 2.84 -18.69
CA TYR A 271 11.99 3.44 -19.98
C TYR A 271 10.49 3.73 -20.17
N ASP A 272 9.67 3.52 -19.13
CA ASP A 272 8.20 3.58 -19.22
C ASP A 272 7.68 2.71 -20.37
N GLY A 273 8.19 1.48 -20.44
CA GLY A 273 8.21 0.68 -21.66
C GLY A 273 7.76 -0.76 -21.51
N LEU A 274 7.75 -1.47 -22.64
CA LEU A 274 7.45 -2.89 -22.74
C LEU A 274 8.65 -3.64 -23.29
N ARG A 275 9.04 -4.70 -22.60
CA ARG A 275 10.05 -5.67 -23.05
C ARG A 275 9.38 -6.99 -23.40
N TYR A 276 10.11 -7.83 -24.13
CA TYR A 276 9.69 -9.19 -24.42
C TYR A 276 9.50 -9.98 -23.11
N GLY A 277 8.39 -10.70 -22.97
CA GLY A 277 8.05 -11.47 -21.78
C GLY A 277 6.85 -10.92 -21.01
N THR A 278 6.75 -11.26 -19.72
CA THR A 278 5.64 -10.86 -18.82
C THR A 278 6.17 -10.36 -17.47
N GLY A 279 5.34 -9.62 -16.74
CA GLY A 279 5.64 -9.18 -15.37
C GLY A 279 6.40 -7.85 -15.32
N LEU A 280 7.32 -7.72 -14.36
CA LEU A 280 8.05 -6.48 -14.10
C LEU A 280 9.56 -6.65 -14.28
N THR A 281 10.20 -5.63 -14.84
CA THR A 281 11.64 -5.43 -14.72
C THR A 281 11.87 -4.25 -13.79
N SER A 282 12.23 -4.53 -12.53
CA SER A 282 12.73 -3.52 -11.60
C SER A 282 14.24 -3.71 -11.41
N ASN A 283 14.99 -2.64 -11.13
CA ASN A 283 16.46 -2.66 -11.06
C ASN A 283 17.07 -3.48 -9.90
N LYS A 284 16.26 -4.25 -9.14
CA LYS A 284 16.71 -4.85 -7.88
C LYS A 284 17.33 -6.25 -7.99
N GLU A 285 17.18 -6.96 -9.12
CA GLU A 285 17.72 -8.33 -9.26
C GLU A 285 18.52 -8.53 -10.56
N GLY A 286 19.85 -8.60 -10.44
CA GLY A 286 20.78 -8.83 -11.55
C GLY A 286 21.46 -7.56 -12.06
N SER A 287 22.74 -7.66 -12.38
CA SER A 287 23.48 -6.52 -12.93
C SER A 287 22.86 -6.09 -14.26
N ALA A 288 22.81 -4.78 -14.53
CA ALA A 288 22.35 -4.24 -15.82
C ALA A 288 23.10 -4.87 -17.01
N LEU A 289 24.33 -5.36 -16.77
CA LEU A 289 25.16 -6.05 -17.75
C LEU A 289 24.68 -7.49 -18.04
N GLU A 290 24.27 -8.26 -17.03
CA GLU A 290 23.72 -9.62 -17.23
C GLU A 290 22.41 -9.61 -18.02
N ARG A 291 21.55 -8.61 -17.79
CA ARG A 291 20.28 -8.46 -18.53
C ARG A 291 20.50 -8.08 -20.00
N VAL A 292 21.50 -7.24 -20.27
CA VAL A 292 21.88 -6.84 -21.65
C VAL A 292 22.48 -8.01 -22.43
N LEU A 293 23.06 -9.01 -21.74
CA LEU A 293 23.74 -10.14 -22.37
C LEU A 293 22.83 -11.37 -22.60
N GLN A 294 21.65 -11.45 -21.95
CA GLN A 294 20.77 -12.63 -22.00
C GLN A 294 19.41 -12.41 -22.67
N ASP A 295 18.89 -11.18 -22.72
CA ASP A 295 17.55 -10.89 -23.26
C ASP A 295 17.55 -10.52 -24.76
N ARG A 296 16.40 -10.71 -25.41
CA ARG A 296 16.08 -9.99 -26.67
C ARG A 296 16.28 -8.49 -26.44
N THR A 297 16.93 -7.83 -27.41
CA THR A 297 17.35 -6.44 -27.27
C THR A 297 16.28 -5.44 -27.71
N ASP A 298 15.27 -5.90 -28.46
CA ASP A 298 14.20 -5.06 -28.93
C ASP A 298 13.13 -4.82 -27.85
N ALA A 299 12.57 -3.61 -27.85
CA ALA A 299 11.62 -3.16 -26.84
C ALA A 299 10.77 -1.99 -27.36
N PHE A 300 9.68 -1.68 -26.66
CA PHE A 300 8.96 -0.43 -26.82
C PHE A 300 9.27 0.50 -25.66
N ARG A 301 9.76 1.70 -25.94
CA ARG A 301 10.03 2.75 -24.93
C ARG A 301 9.00 3.85 -24.98
N SER A 302 8.88 4.60 -23.88
CA SER A 302 7.98 5.76 -23.78
C SER A 302 6.56 5.40 -24.22
N VAL A 303 6.08 4.24 -23.78
CA VAL A 303 4.78 3.70 -24.16
C VAL A 303 3.69 4.56 -23.54
N LYS A 304 2.67 4.85 -24.35
CA LYS A 304 1.50 5.64 -23.95
C LYS A 304 0.22 4.91 -24.34
N VAL A 305 -0.77 5.03 -23.49
CA VAL A 305 -2.04 4.30 -23.56
C VAL A 305 -3.17 5.30 -23.76
N SER A 306 -4.14 4.97 -24.60
CA SER A 306 -5.35 5.77 -24.83
C SER A 306 -6.10 5.96 -23.50
N ARG A 307 -6.25 7.22 -23.08
CA ARG A 307 -6.89 7.56 -21.80
C ARG A 307 -8.38 7.19 -21.81
N ALA A 308 -9.06 7.47 -22.91
CA ALA A 308 -10.49 7.21 -23.04
C ALA A 308 -10.80 5.72 -22.91
N ASP A 309 -10.00 4.87 -23.57
CA ASP A 309 -10.13 3.41 -23.50
C ASP A 309 -9.75 2.89 -22.10
N LEU A 310 -8.69 3.43 -21.51
CA LEU A 310 -8.26 3.11 -20.15
C LEU A 310 -9.39 3.32 -19.15
N LEU A 311 -9.95 4.53 -19.09
CA LEU A 311 -11.02 4.87 -18.13
C LEU A 311 -12.32 4.10 -18.40
N LYS A 312 -12.59 3.75 -19.66
CA LYS A 312 -13.75 2.94 -20.04
C LYS A 312 -13.63 1.48 -19.59
N LEU A 313 -12.45 0.88 -19.74
CA LEU A 313 -12.20 -0.54 -19.45
C LEU A 313 -11.80 -0.79 -17.99
N PHE A 314 -11.22 0.22 -17.35
CA PHE A 314 -10.78 0.21 -15.97
C PHE A 314 -11.38 1.42 -15.26
N PRO A 315 -12.71 1.41 -15.02
CA PRO A 315 -13.37 2.45 -14.23
C PRO A 315 -12.84 2.43 -12.79
N ASP A 316 -13.10 3.51 -12.08
CA ASP A 316 -12.69 3.64 -10.69
C ASP A 316 -13.29 2.54 -9.80
N HIS A 317 -12.55 2.11 -8.78
CA HIS A 317 -13.02 1.10 -7.84
C HIS A 317 -14.27 1.57 -7.06
N GLU A 318 -14.44 2.88 -6.83
CA GLU A 318 -15.67 3.44 -6.26
C GLU A 318 -16.86 3.41 -7.25
N ASP A 319 -16.61 3.53 -8.55
CA ASP A 319 -17.60 3.35 -9.63
C ASP A 319 -17.97 1.86 -9.85
N THR A 320 -17.23 0.93 -9.22
CA THR A 320 -17.57 -0.51 -9.19
C THR A 320 -18.33 -0.94 -7.95
N ALA A 321 -18.48 -0.07 -6.95
CA ALA A 321 -19.45 -0.32 -5.89
C ALA A 321 -20.83 -0.42 -6.56
N ARG A 322 -21.61 -1.46 -6.25
CA ARG A 322 -22.98 -1.63 -6.77
C ARG A 322 -23.98 -1.52 -5.62
N ALA A 323 -25.10 -0.86 -5.87
CA ALA A 323 -26.21 -0.78 -4.92
C ALA A 323 -26.69 -2.19 -4.59
N PHE A 324 -26.92 -2.49 -3.32
CA PHE A 324 -27.67 -3.69 -2.93
C PHE A 324 -29.13 -3.68 -3.40
N CYS A 325 -29.63 -2.53 -3.86
CA CYS A 325 -31.00 -2.32 -4.30
C CYS A 325 -31.15 -2.51 -5.82
N VAL A 326 -31.52 -3.71 -6.24
CA VAL A 326 -32.11 -3.98 -7.57
C VAL A 326 -33.62 -4.12 -7.38
N PRO A 327 -34.51 -3.71 -8.30
CA PRO A 327 -35.94 -4.02 -8.19
C PRO A 327 -36.17 -5.53 -8.12
N LEU A 328 -36.79 -5.99 -7.04
CA LEU A 328 -37.01 -7.41 -6.73
C LEU A 328 -38.47 -7.82 -6.92
N PRO A 329 -38.75 -9.07 -7.32
CA PRO A 329 -40.07 -9.63 -7.15
C PRO A 329 -40.40 -9.77 -5.64
N ALA A 330 -41.65 -9.53 -5.24
CA ALA A 330 -42.04 -9.64 -3.83
C ALA A 330 -41.92 -11.09 -3.28
N ALA A 331 -41.93 -12.09 -4.16
CA ALA A 331 -41.80 -13.50 -3.85
C ALA A 331 -41.18 -14.28 -5.02
N LEU A 332 -40.56 -15.42 -4.72
CA LEU A 332 -40.11 -16.40 -5.71
C LEU A 332 -40.99 -17.66 -5.67
N PRO A 333 -41.21 -18.34 -6.82
CA PRO A 333 -41.86 -19.65 -6.85
C PRO A 333 -41.16 -20.61 -5.89
N GLU A 334 -41.95 -21.43 -5.17
CA GLU A 334 -41.47 -22.46 -4.22
C GLU A 334 -40.75 -21.95 -2.95
N ILE A 335 -40.31 -20.70 -2.91
CA ILE A 335 -39.59 -20.09 -1.76
C ILE A 335 -40.48 -19.13 -0.97
N GLY A 336 -41.45 -18.48 -1.62
CA GLY A 336 -42.32 -17.48 -1.00
C GLY A 336 -41.68 -16.09 -0.95
N THR A 337 -42.05 -15.28 0.05
CA THR A 337 -41.58 -13.90 0.17
C THR A 337 -40.07 -13.80 0.38
N ILE A 338 -39.43 -12.88 -0.31
CA ILE A 338 -37.97 -12.72 -0.29
C ILE A 338 -37.52 -11.35 0.23
N MET A 339 -36.25 -11.25 0.59
CA MET A 339 -35.57 -10.00 0.93
C MET A 339 -34.13 -9.99 0.39
N PRO A 340 -33.58 -8.80 0.07
CA PRO A 340 -32.17 -8.65 -0.23
C PRO A 340 -31.30 -8.69 1.04
N LEU A 341 -29.97 -8.80 0.86
CA LEU A 341 -29.05 -8.91 1.99
C LEU A 341 -28.93 -7.60 2.79
N ASP A 342 -29.04 -6.42 2.18
CA ASP A 342 -29.02 -5.12 2.87
C ASP A 342 -30.20 -4.97 3.85
N GLU A 343 -31.37 -5.44 3.46
CA GLU A 343 -32.52 -5.49 4.36
C GLU A 343 -32.25 -6.45 5.53
N ALA A 344 -31.70 -7.64 5.26
CA ALA A 344 -31.35 -8.60 6.29
C ALA A 344 -30.27 -8.06 7.26
N LEU A 345 -29.29 -7.31 6.73
CA LEU A 345 -28.29 -6.60 7.52
C LEU A 345 -28.92 -5.54 8.42
N SER A 346 -29.87 -4.77 7.89
CA SER A 346 -30.60 -3.77 8.68
C SER A 346 -31.43 -4.43 9.79
N TRP A 347 -32.08 -5.56 9.51
CA TRP A 347 -32.78 -6.33 10.54
C TRP A 347 -31.88 -6.88 11.65
N LEU A 348 -30.62 -7.19 11.33
CA LEU A 348 -29.62 -7.65 12.31
C LEU A 348 -28.98 -6.50 13.08
N ALA A 349 -28.79 -5.34 12.43
CA ALA A 349 -28.17 -4.17 13.03
C ALA A 349 -29.16 -3.37 13.91
N ASP A 350 -30.34 -3.08 13.37
CA ASP A 350 -31.29 -2.12 13.95
C ASP A 350 -32.60 -2.76 14.42
N GLY A 351 -32.77 -4.07 14.19
CA GLY A 351 -34.00 -4.79 14.55
C GLY A 351 -35.22 -4.39 13.71
N LYS A 352 -35.04 -3.58 12.66
CA LYS A 352 -36.04 -3.16 11.68
C LYS A 352 -35.35 -2.88 10.33
N PRO A 353 -36.09 -2.85 9.21
CA PRO A 353 -35.56 -2.30 7.96
C PRO A 353 -35.24 -0.82 8.18
N SER A 354 -34.08 -0.38 7.71
CA SER A 354 -33.67 1.01 7.67
C SER A 354 -33.48 1.42 6.22
N HIS A 355 -33.98 2.60 5.85
CA HIS A 355 -33.77 3.22 4.54
C HIS A 355 -32.89 4.47 4.63
N ASP A 356 -32.37 4.75 5.83
CA ASP A 356 -31.61 5.97 6.10
C ASP A 356 -30.13 5.83 5.69
N ILE A 357 -29.69 4.61 5.37
CA ILE A 357 -28.31 4.28 4.99
C ILE A 357 -28.37 3.25 3.85
N GLU A 358 -27.73 3.57 2.73
CA GLU A 358 -27.52 2.59 1.67
C GLU A 358 -26.24 1.79 1.93
N ILE A 359 -26.35 0.47 1.81
CA ILE A 359 -25.22 -0.44 2.00
C ILE A 359 -24.77 -0.92 0.63
N TRP A 360 -23.49 -0.74 0.35
CA TRP A 360 -22.83 -1.14 -0.89
C TRP A 360 -21.67 -2.07 -0.53
N GLN A 361 -21.25 -2.92 -1.46
CA GLN A 361 -20.08 -3.78 -1.27
C GLN A 361 -19.12 -3.60 -2.44
N ASN A 362 -17.83 -3.39 -2.14
CA ASN A 362 -16.79 -3.29 -3.17
C ASN A 362 -16.34 -4.69 -3.64
N ALA A 363 -15.48 -4.73 -4.67
CA ALA A 363 -14.94 -5.98 -5.20
C ALA A 363 -14.10 -6.80 -4.19
N ALA A 364 -13.58 -6.16 -3.14
CA ALA A 364 -12.84 -6.80 -2.06
C ALA A 364 -13.76 -7.40 -0.96
N GLY A 365 -15.07 -7.13 -1.03
CA GLY A 365 -16.05 -7.58 -0.05
C GLY A 365 -16.28 -6.60 1.11
N ASP A 366 -15.67 -5.42 1.09
CA ASP A 366 -15.85 -4.41 2.13
C ASP A 366 -17.18 -3.68 1.97
N LEU A 367 -17.81 -3.39 3.11
CA LEU A 367 -19.04 -2.60 3.16
C LEU A 367 -18.72 -1.11 3.01
N ILE A 368 -19.38 -0.47 2.06
CA ILE A 368 -19.43 0.97 1.85
C ILE A 368 -20.81 1.45 2.30
N PHE A 369 -20.85 2.47 3.16
CA PHE A 369 -22.10 3.05 3.64
C PHE A 369 -22.31 4.39 2.97
N ARG A 370 -23.51 4.65 2.46
CA ARG A 370 -23.88 5.94 1.87
C ARG A 370 -25.09 6.52 2.60
N ASP A 371 -25.13 7.84 2.71
CA ASP A 371 -26.30 8.55 3.23
C ASP A 371 -27.42 8.62 2.17
N PRO A 372 -28.61 9.15 2.50
CA PRO A 372 -29.72 9.25 1.54
C PRO A 372 -29.45 10.18 0.35
N SER A 373 -28.39 11.01 0.40
CA SER A 373 -27.94 11.82 -0.73
C SER A 373 -27.00 11.07 -1.68
N GLY A 374 -26.60 9.84 -1.31
CA GLY A 374 -25.67 9.00 -2.05
C GLY A 374 -24.20 9.26 -1.72
N ALA A 375 -23.91 10.13 -0.75
CA ALA A 375 -22.54 10.44 -0.32
C ALA A 375 -22.00 9.33 0.58
N VAL A 376 -20.72 8.96 0.39
CA VAL A 376 -20.06 7.94 1.22
C VAL A 376 -19.90 8.47 2.65
N ILE A 377 -20.35 7.68 3.63
CA ILE A 377 -20.18 7.97 5.04
C ILE A 377 -18.78 7.47 5.45
N GLU A 378 -17.86 8.42 5.58
CA GLU A 378 -16.48 8.15 5.97
C GLU A 378 -16.36 7.71 7.45
N PRO A 379 -15.31 6.94 7.79
CA PRO A 379 -14.89 6.75 9.18
C PRO A 379 -14.62 8.09 9.88
N ARG A 380 -14.48 8.05 11.21
CA ARG A 380 -14.05 9.22 11.98
C ARG A 380 -12.65 9.68 11.54
N ALA A 381 -12.30 10.93 11.85
CA ALA A 381 -11.01 11.54 11.49
C ALA A 381 -9.78 10.76 11.99
N ASP A 382 -9.94 9.93 13.01
CA ASP A 382 -8.91 9.02 13.55
C ASP A 382 -8.85 7.66 12.83
N GLY A 383 -9.62 7.48 11.74
CA GLY A 383 -9.74 6.24 10.98
C GLY A 383 -10.66 5.20 11.63
N SER A 384 -11.22 5.45 12.82
CA SER A 384 -12.11 4.50 13.49
C SER A 384 -13.50 4.49 12.86
N PRO A 385 -14.14 3.31 12.71
CA PRO A 385 -15.51 3.24 12.21
C PRO A 385 -16.46 3.95 13.19
N THR A 386 -17.48 4.60 12.66
CA THR A 386 -18.56 5.11 13.51
C THR A 386 -19.30 3.94 14.17
N PRO A 387 -19.97 4.16 15.33
CA PRO A 387 -20.61 3.07 16.07
C PRO A 387 -21.60 2.24 15.23
N PHE A 388 -22.36 2.89 14.35
CA PHE A 388 -23.30 2.18 13.48
C PHE A 388 -22.58 1.31 12.44
N MET A 389 -21.46 1.77 11.87
CA MET A 389 -20.68 0.98 10.89
C MET A 389 -20.16 -0.32 11.52
N GLU A 390 -19.74 -0.29 12.79
CA GLU A 390 -19.28 -1.51 13.47
C GLU A 390 -20.44 -2.48 13.75
N THR A 391 -21.62 -1.97 14.11
CA THR A 391 -22.84 -2.79 14.24
C THR A 391 -23.17 -3.49 12.92
N TYR A 392 -23.12 -2.77 11.79
CA TYR A 392 -23.35 -3.35 10.47
C TYR A 392 -22.26 -4.33 10.04
N ARG A 393 -21.00 -4.09 10.36
CA ARG A 393 -19.90 -5.04 10.13
C ARG A 393 -20.11 -6.32 10.94
N GLN A 394 -20.54 -6.21 12.19
CA GLN A 394 -20.87 -7.37 13.01
C GLN A 394 -22.08 -8.14 12.46
N ALA A 395 -23.14 -7.44 12.05
CA ALA A 395 -24.29 -8.04 11.38
C ALA A 395 -23.87 -8.79 10.11
N SER A 396 -22.98 -8.21 9.31
CA SER A 396 -22.46 -8.83 8.09
C SER A 396 -21.64 -10.08 8.39
N ARG A 397 -20.74 -10.05 9.38
CA ARG A 397 -19.99 -11.24 9.81
C ARG A 397 -20.93 -12.38 10.25
N THR A 398 -21.97 -12.06 11.00
CA THR A 398 -22.97 -13.02 11.48
C THR A 398 -23.77 -13.63 10.31
N LEU A 399 -24.27 -12.78 9.41
CA LEU A 399 -25.04 -13.20 8.23
C LEU A 399 -24.19 -14.10 7.31
N HIS A 400 -22.98 -13.65 6.95
CA HIS A 400 -22.07 -14.42 6.10
C HIS A 400 -21.60 -15.71 6.76
N GLY A 401 -21.49 -15.75 8.09
CA GLY A 401 -21.25 -16.98 8.86
C GLY A 401 -22.35 -18.01 8.62
N ALA A 402 -23.62 -17.62 8.77
CA ALA A 402 -24.76 -18.51 8.57
C ALA A 402 -24.88 -19.02 7.12
N LEU A 403 -24.62 -18.15 6.15
CA LEU A 403 -24.62 -18.49 4.72
C LEU A 403 -23.52 -19.51 4.39
N ARG A 404 -22.32 -19.35 4.97
CA ARG A 404 -21.18 -20.27 4.82
C ARG A 404 -21.43 -21.62 5.48
N GLU A 405 -22.01 -21.61 6.67
CA GLU A 405 -22.39 -22.79 7.44
C GLU A 405 -23.60 -23.51 6.84
N GLY A 406 -24.36 -22.83 5.98
CA GLY A 406 -25.57 -23.36 5.37
C GLY A 406 -26.77 -23.41 6.31
N SER A 407 -26.69 -22.73 7.48
CA SER A 407 -27.81 -22.60 8.41
C SER A 407 -28.87 -21.61 7.92
N LEU A 408 -28.50 -20.73 6.97
CA LEU A 408 -29.41 -19.87 6.23
C LEU A 408 -29.21 -20.10 4.73
N PRO A 409 -30.24 -20.54 3.98
CA PRO A 409 -30.15 -20.67 2.53
C PRO A 409 -30.27 -19.29 1.85
N ALA A 410 -29.46 -19.09 0.82
CA ALA A 410 -29.55 -17.95 -0.08
C ALA A 410 -29.85 -18.41 -1.50
N TYR A 411 -30.46 -17.54 -2.30
CA TYR A 411 -30.93 -17.85 -3.64
C TYR A 411 -30.53 -16.77 -4.63
N VAL A 412 -30.41 -17.14 -5.89
CA VAL A 412 -30.35 -16.21 -7.02
C VAL A 412 -31.52 -16.51 -7.96
N ALA A 413 -32.12 -15.46 -8.51
CA ALA A 413 -33.24 -15.57 -9.44
C ALA A 413 -32.80 -15.08 -10.83
N PRO A 414 -32.38 -15.97 -11.75
CA PRO A 414 -32.01 -15.58 -13.10
C PRO A 414 -33.21 -15.03 -13.88
N THR A 415 -32.95 -14.10 -14.81
CA THR A 415 -33.98 -13.45 -15.65
C THR A 415 -34.85 -14.46 -16.42
N ASN A 416 -34.28 -15.63 -16.75
CA ASN A 416 -34.97 -16.73 -17.40
C ASN A 416 -34.70 -18.04 -16.63
N GLY A 417 -35.54 -18.38 -15.64
CA GLY A 417 -35.44 -19.64 -14.91
C GLY A 417 -36.11 -19.65 -13.53
N GLY A 418 -36.11 -20.81 -12.87
CA GLY A 418 -36.49 -20.95 -11.47
C GLY A 418 -35.38 -20.48 -10.52
N PRO A 419 -35.70 -20.22 -9.25
CA PRO A 419 -34.71 -19.78 -8.28
C PRO A 419 -33.66 -20.86 -8.01
N LEU A 420 -32.40 -20.47 -7.96
CA LEU A 420 -31.26 -21.37 -7.74
C LEU A 420 -30.65 -21.12 -6.35
N LEU A 421 -30.36 -22.19 -5.62
CA LEU A 421 -29.70 -22.10 -4.31
C LEU A 421 -28.26 -21.61 -4.49
N VAL A 422 -27.76 -20.70 -3.65
CA VAL A 422 -26.35 -20.30 -3.66
C VAL A 422 -25.51 -21.37 -2.94
N PRO A 423 -24.50 -21.97 -3.60
CA PRO A 423 -23.68 -23.00 -2.97
C PRO A 423 -22.86 -22.45 -1.81
N ARG A 424 -22.67 -23.25 -0.75
CA ARG A 424 -21.93 -22.84 0.46
C ARG A 424 -20.49 -22.37 0.18
N PHE A 425 -19.81 -22.98 -0.79
CA PHE A 425 -18.43 -22.61 -1.14
C PHE A 425 -18.30 -21.23 -1.78
N TYR A 426 -19.39 -20.65 -2.29
CA TYR A 426 -19.43 -19.27 -2.75
C TYR A 426 -19.02 -18.30 -1.62
N TRP A 427 -19.44 -18.60 -0.39
CA TRP A 427 -19.20 -17.77 0.80
C TRP A 427 -17.82 -17.96 1.46
N ASN A 428 -16.94 -18.78 0.87
CA ASN A 428 -15.58 -19.06 1.36
C ASN A 428 -14.49 -18.19 0.70
N GLY A 429 -14.87 -17.06 0.10
CA GLY A 429 -13.92 -16.18 -0.61
C GLY A 429 -13.72 -16.55 -2.08
N GLY A 430 -14.67 -17.27 -2.68
CA GLY A 430 -14.71 -17.38 -4.14
C GLY A 430 -15.04 -16.01 -4.74
N ASN A 431 -14.30 -15.61 -5.79
CA ASN A 431 -14.60 -14.39 -6.54
C ASN A 431 -16.12 -14.39 -6.89
N PRO A 432 -16.90 -13.33 -6.57
CA PRO A 432 -18.32 -13.25 -6.89
C PRO A 432 -18.63 -13.52 -8.38
N GLU A 433 -17.64 -13.38 -9.26
CA GLU A 433 -17.69 -13.77 -10.67
C GLU A 433 -17.78 -15.29 -10.90
N SER A 434 -17.68 -16.14 -9.88
CA SER A 434 -17.55 -17.60 -10.05
C SER A 434 -18.88 -18.38 -10.21
N LEU A 435 -20.04 -17.74 -10.05
CA LEU A 435 -21.34 -18.45 -10.11
C LEU A 435 -21.68 -19.05 -11.49
N HIS A 436 -21.24 -18.48 -12.61
CA HIS A 436 -21.41 -19.08 -13.95
C HIS A 436 -20.62 -20.37 -14.12
N HIS A 437 -19.50 -20.53 -13.42
CA HIS A 437 -18.76 -21.80 -13.43
C HIS A 437 -19.56 -22.91 -12.74
N VAL A 438 -20.48 -22.56 -11.84
CA VAL A 438 -21.30 -23.51 -11.08
C VAL A 438 -22.61 -23.84 -11.79
N TYR A 439 -23.24 -22.86 -12.45
CA TYR A 439 -24.53 -23.03 -13.11
C TYR A 439 -24.42 -22.91 -14.64
N ARG A 440 -24.64 -24.04 -15.34
CA ARG A 440 -24.74 -24.05 -16.81
C ARG A 440 -25.90 -23.15 -17.26
N GLY A 441 -25.58 -22.09 -18.00
CA GLY A 441 -26.57 -21.20 -18.62
C GLY A 441 -26.62 -19.77 -18.04
N MET A 442 -25.84 -19.44 -17.02
CA MET A 442 -25.64 -18.04 -16.61
C MET A 442 -24.61 -17.37 -17.55
N ALA A 443 -24.99 -16.28 -18.20
CA ALA A 443 -24.07 -15.46 -18.97
C ALA A 443 -23.25 -14.56 -18.02
N PRO A 444 -22.02 -14.15 -18.37
CA PRO A 444 -21.26 -13.16 -17.60
C PRO A 444 -22.01 -11.85 -17.34
N ALA A 445 -22.99 -11.50 -18.18
CA ALA A 445 -23.88 -10.35 -17.99
C ALA A 445 -24.92 -10.54 -16.87
N ASP A 446 -25.18 -11.78 -16.43
CA ASP A 446 -26.06 -12.09 -15.30
C ASP A 446 -25.31 -11.99 -13.95
N HIS A 447 -23.99 -11.76 -13.98
CA HIS A 447 -23.13 -11.64 -12.80
C HIS A 447 -23.23 -10.26 -12.16
N GLY A 448 -23.96 -10.17 -11.05
CA GLY A 448 -24.06 -8.97 -10.24
C GLY A 448 -24.54 -7.72 -10.99
N ALA A 449 -24.93 -7.86 -12.26
CA ALA A 449 -25.44 -6.81 -13.13
C ALA A 449 -26.96 -6.98 -13.35
N GLY A 450 -27.60 -7.91 -12.63
CA GLY A 450 -29.04 -8.13 -12.71
C GLY A 450 -29.62 -9.22 -11.79
N CYS A 451 -28.80 -10.12 -11.23
CA CYS A 451 -29.28 -11.19 -10.34
C CYS A 451 -28.84 -10.98 -8.88
N PRO A 452 -29.67 -10.31 -8.05
CA PRO A 452 -29.39 -10.11 -6.63
C PRO A 452 -29.42 -11.43 -5.86
N ILE A 453 -28.61 -11.53 -4.80
CA ILE A 453 -28.69 -12.63 -3.83
C ILE A 453 -29.83 -12.34 -2.86
N LEU A 454 -30.70 -13.34 -2.67
CA LEU A 454 -31.99 -13.21 -2.01
C LEU A 454 -32.12 -14.23 -0.90
N LEU A 455 -32.79 -13.83 0.17
CA LEU A 455 -33.11 -14.68 1.32
C LEU A 455 -34.62 -14.89 1.38
N SER A 456 -35.06 -16.08 1.77
CA SER A 456 -36.45 -16.28 2.19
C SER A 456 -36.69 -15.52 3.48
N ARG A 457 -37.72 -14.66 3.53
CA ARG A 457 -38.07 -13.92 4.75
C ARG A 457 -38.46 -14.86 5.89
N LEU A 458 -39.12 -15.97 5.57
CA LEU A 458 -39.52 -16.98 6.56
C LEU A 458 -38.28 -17.66 7.15
N ALA A 459 -37.39 -18.19 6.30
CA ALA A 459 -36.17 -18.86 6.75
C ALA A 459 -35.26 -17.92 7.55
N PHE A 460 -35.14 -16.66 7.14
CA PHE A 460 -34.40 -15.64 7.89
C PHE A 460 -35.03 -15.34 9.25
N GLY A 461 -36.37 -15.21 9.30
CA GLY A 461 -37.11 -14.99 10.55
C GLY A 461 -36.92 -16.14 11.55
N ASP A 462 -37.06 -17.37 11.07
CA ASP A 462 -36.87 -18.60 11.86
C ASP A 462 -35.43 -18.73 12.37
N TRP A 463 -34.45 -18.49 11.50
CA TRP A 463 -33.03 -18.48 11.86
C TRP A 463 -32.72 -17.45 12.94
N ARG A 464 -33.21 -16.21 12.78
CA ARG A 464 -33.00 -15.14 13.77
C ARG A 464 -33.67 -15.46 15.10
N ALA A 465 -34.87 -16.04 15.08
CA ALA A 465 -35.57 -16.49 16.28
C ALA A 465 -34.79 -17.62 16.99
N ALA A 466 -34.25 -18.58 16.24
CA ALA A 466 -33.43 -19.67 16.78
C ALA A 466 -32.11 -19.16 17.39
N MET A 467 -31.49 -18.14 16.80
CA MET A 467 -30.33 -17.47 17.38
C MET A 467 -30.66 -16.77 18.69
N ALA A 468 -31.78 -16.05 18.75
CA ALA A 468 -32.22 -15.36 19.96
C ALA A 468 -32.65 -16.35 21.07
N ALA A 469 -33.18 -17.51 20.70
CA ALA A 469 -33.61 -18.56 21.61
C ALA A 469 -32.46 -19.45 22.12
N SER A 470 -31.27 -19.37 21.52
CA SER A 470 -30.08 -20.06 22.01
C SER A 470 -29.41 -19.20 23.09
N PRO A 471 -29.45 -19.59 24.38
CA PRO A 471 -28.65 -18.90 25.38
C PRO A 471 -27.19 -19.13 25.01
N SER A 472 -26.50 -18.03 24.74
CA SER A 472 -25.07 -17.92 24.50
C SER A 472 -24.28 -19.04 25.19
N ALA A 473 -23.82 -20.04 24.42
CA ALA A 473 -22.56 -20.66 24.73
C ALA A 473 -21.54 -19.56 24.51
N VAL A 474 -21.26 -18.80 25.58
CA VAL A 474 -20.18 -17.83 25.64
C VAL A 474 -18.92 -18.63 25.36
N VAL A 475 -18.53 -18.70 24.09
CA VAL A 475 -17.15 -18.92 23.72
C VAL A 475 -16.50 -17.60 24.08
N ASP A 476 -15.98 -17.53 25.31
CA ASP A 476 -15.19 -16.40 25.81
C ASP A 476 -14.03 -16.19 24.84
N ARG A 477 -14.26 -15.29 23.88
CA ARG A 477 -13.24 -14.81 22.99
C ARG A 477 -12.44 -13.81 23.81
N ALA A 478 -11.23 -14.21 24.19
CA ALA A 478 -10.34 -13.36 24.97
C ALA A 478 -10.24 -11.96 24.37
N PRO A 479 -10.27 -10.89 25.20
CA PRO A 479 -10.24 -9.51 24.73
C PRO A 479 -9.01 -9.23 23.87
N SER A 480 -9.20 -8.41 22.83
CA SER A 480 -8.19 -8.02 21.85
C SER A 480 -7.05 -7.16 22.44
N VAL A 481 -7.17 -6.72 23.69
CA VAL A 481 -6.23 -5.82 24.36
C VAL A 481 -5.86 -6.42 25.72
N LYS A 482 -4.60 -6.84 25.85
CA LYS A 482 -4.07 -7.51 27.05
C LYS A 482 -3.68 -6.47 28.11
N ALA A 483 -4.51 -6.28 29.12
CA ALA A 483 -4.15 -5.55 30.32
C ALA A 483 -3.53 -6.51 31.34
N GLY A 484 -2.20 -6.67 31.30
CA GLY A 484 -1.48 -7.47 32.30
C GLY A 484 -0.05 -7.80 31.88
N ARG A 485 0.89 -7.76 32.84
CA ARG A 485 2.28 -8.15 32.61
C ARG A 485 2.31 -9.68 32.37
N PRO A 486 2.92 -10.19 31.28
CA PRO A 486 3.00 -11.62 31.06
C PRO A 486 3.84 -12.31 32.15
N PRO A 487 3.58 -13.59 32.45
CA PRO A 487 4.47 -14.42 33.26
C PRO A 487 5.91 -14.43 32.71
N SER A 488 6.87 -14.68 33.58
CA SER A 488 8.28 -14.78 33.21
C SER A 488 8.54 -15.97 32.27
N ASP A 489 9.63 -15.89 31.49
CA ASP A 489 10.01 -16.96 30.56
C ASP A 489 10.22 -18.31 31.29
N ASP A 490 10.72 -18.28 32.53
CA ASP A 490 10.90 -19.48 33.37
C ASP A 490 9.57 -20.13 33.76
N GLU A 491 8.55 -19.32 34.08
CA GLU A 491 7.20 -19.82 34.38
C GLU A 491 6.54 -20.40 33.12
N ILE A 492 6.75 -19.77 31.97
CA ILE A 492 6.26 -20.25 30.66
C ILE A 492 6.90 -21.59 30.31
N LEU A 493 8.21 -21.74 30.55
CA LEU A 493 8.94 -22.99 30.29
C LEU A 493 8.53 -24.10 31.25
N ALA A 494 8.37 -23.80 32.54
CA ALA A 494 7.89 -24.77 33.53
C ALA A 494 6.49 -25.30 33.17
N LYS A 495 5.59 -24.39 32.77
CA LYS A 495 4.25 -24.77 32.33
C LYS A 495 4.26 -25.57 31.03
N ALA A 496 5.18 -25.25 30.11
CA ALA A 496 5.35 -26.00 28.87
C ALA A 496 5.83 -27.43 29.12
N ASP A 497 6.74 -27.63 30.08
CA ASP A 497 7.20 -28.95 30.49
C ASP A 497 6.06 -29.76 31.18
N GLU A 498 5.20 -29.12 31.97
CA GLU A 498 3.97 -29.74 32.52
C GLU A 498 3.01 -30.19 31.40
N MET A 499 2.71 -29.31 30.45
CA MET A 499 1.86 -29.63 29.30
C MET A 499 2.47 -30.73 28.41
N LYS A 500 3.80 -30.78 28.33
CA LYS A 500 4.52 -31.85 27.62
C LYS A 500 4.38 -33.18 28.33
N ALA A 501 4.46 -33.20 29.66
CA ALA A 501 4.22 -34.39 30.48
C ALA A 501 2.77 -34.91 30.35
N ARG A 502 1.80 -34.02 30.06
CA ARG A 502 0.41 -34.38 29.71
C ARG A 502 0.27 -34.97 28.29
N GLY A 503 1.36 -35.10 27.54
CA GLY A 503 1.38 -35.74 26.22
C GLY A 503 1.16 -34.80 25.03
N LEU A 504 1.12 -33.48 25.24
CA LEU A 504 0.90 -32.53 24.16
C LEU A 504 2.18 -32.34 23.30
N ASP A 505 2.01 -32.09 22.01
CA ASP A 505 3.13 -31.73 21.13
C ASP A 505 3.45 -30.23 21.22
N GLY A 506 4.66 -29.83 20.80
CA GLY A 506 5.11 -28.44 20.96
C GLY A 506 4.21 -27.42 20.24
N ARG A 507 3.59 -27.80 19.12
CA ARG A 507 2.68 -26.93 18.38
C ARG A 507 1.37 -26.71 19.13
N THR A 508 0.86 -27.76 19.79
CA THR A 508 -0.36 -27.74 20.59
C THR A 508 -0.11 -26.97 21.89
N ILE A 509 1.03 -27.20 22.54
CA ILE A 509 1.45 -26.45 23.74
C ILE A 509 1.45 -24.95 23.46
N ALA A 510 2.11 -24.49 22.38
CA ALA A 510 2.14 -23.07 22.06
C ALA A 510 0.75 -22.46 21.74
N LYS A 511 -0.17 -23.26 21.21
CA LYS A 511 -1.54 -22.82 20.90
C LYS A 511 -2.42 -22.78 22.16
N GLN A 512 -2.21 -23.70 23.08
CA GLN A 512 -3.06 -23.91 24.26
C GLN A 512 -2.52 -23.26 25.54
N MET A 513 -1.24 -22.84 25.58
CA MET A 513 -0.64 -22.20 26.76
C MET A 513 -1.47 -21.04 27.30
N ARG A 514 -2.01 -20.20 26.40
CA ARG A 514 -2.87 -19.06 26.76
C ARG A 514 -4.23 -19.43 27.37
N LEU A 515 -4.59 -20.71 27.37
CA LEU A 515 -5.83 -21.23 27.97
C LEU A 515 -5.57 -21.83 29.36
N GLU A 516 -4.30 -21.94 29.77
CA GLU A 516 -3.96 -22.37 31.12
C GLU A 516 -4.11 -21.20 32.11
N PRO A 517 -4.68 -21.44 33.31
CA PRO A 517 -4.85 -20.39 34.31
C PRO A 517 -3.52 -19.71 34.67
N GLY A 518 -3.48 -18.38 34.60
CA GLY A 518 -2.29 -17.56 34.85
C GLY A 518 -1.40 -17.30 33.63
N PHE A 519 -1.71 -17.88 32.46
CA PHE A 519 -0.93 -17.74 31.22
C PHE A 519 -1.70 -17.04 30.09
N GLU A 520 -2.84 -16.41 30.39
CA GLU A 520 -3.77 -15.80 29.43
C GLU A 520 -3.11 -14.72 28.57
N ASN A 521 -2.11 -14.04 29.14
CA ASN A 521 -1.37 -12.96 28.49
C ASN A 521 -0.18 -13.43 27.65
N VAL A 522 0.12 -14.72 27.60
CA VAL A 522 1.26 -15.24 26.83
C VAL A 522 0.96 -15.30 25.33
N ALA A 523 1.89 -14.82 24.51
CA ALA A 523 1.76 -14.87 23.06
C ALA A 523 2.17 -16.25 22.52
N THR A 524 1.39 -16.81 21.59
CA THR A 524 1.71 -18.10 20.94
C THR A 524 3.08 -18.09 20.26
N THR A 525 3.50 -16.96 19.69
CA THR A 525 4.82 -16.79 19.07
C THR A 525 5.95 -16.84 20.10
N ALA A 526 5.78 -16.19 21.26
CA ALA A 526 6.76 -16.23 22.35
C ALA A 526 6.97 -17.66 22.87
N VAL A 527 5.88 -18.42 23.09
CA VAL A 527 5.98 -19.82 23.52
C VAL A 527 6.68 -20.68 22.48
N ARG A 528 6.38 -20.47 21.18
CA ARG A 528 7.01 -21.24 20.09
C ARG A 528 8.52 -21.05 20.05
N GLU A 529 9.00 -19.83 20.20
CA GLU A 529 10.43 -19.56 20.19
C GLU A 529 11.11 -20.08 21.47
N LEU A 530 10.48 -19.93 22.65
CA LEU A 530 11.02 -20.45 23.91
C LEU A 530 11.15 -21.97 23.96
N ILE A 531 10.22 -22.73 23.36
CA ILE A 531 10.26 -24.21 23.37
C ILE A 531 10.92 -24.81 22.13
N LYS A 532 11.42 -23.97 21.20
CA LYS A 532 12.02 -24.41 19.94
C LYS A 532 13.25 -25.25 20.20
N GLY A 533 13.29 -26.46 19.66
CA GLY A 533 14.40 -27.40 19.86
C GLY A 533 14.50 -28.00 21.27
N ARG A 534 13.61 -27.65 22.20
CA ARG A 534 13.67 -28.09 23.61
C ARG A 534 13.38 -29.58 23.79
N TRP A 535 12.50 -30.17 22.97
CA TRP A 535 12.21 -31.60 23.00
C TRP A 535 12.51 -32.26 21.67
N LYS A 536 13.23 -33.40 21.71
CA LYS A 536 13.53 -34.19 20.50
C LYS A 536 12.23 -34.69 19.85
N PRO A 537 12.09 -34.64 18.51
CA PRO A 537 10.94 -35.20 17.83
C PRO A 537 10.81 -36.69 18.13
N ALA A 538 9.65 -37.12 18.63
CA ALA A 538 9.36 -38.55 18.76
C ALA A 538 9.29 -39.15 17.34
N GLY A 539 10.23 -40.04 17.02
CA GLY A 539 10.32 -40.68 15.71
C GLY A 539 9.05 -41.43 15.32
N ARG A 540 8.78 -41.46 14.02
CA ARG A 540 7.66 -42.18 13.39
C ARG A 540 7.69 -43.67 13.80
N PRO A 541 6.60 -44.27 14.32
CA PRO A 541 6.58 -45.70 14.60
C PRO A 541 6.76 -46.48 13.29
N LYS A 542 7.75 -47.39 13.27
CA LYS A 542 7.97 -48.33 12.16
C LYS A 542 6.73 -49.21 12.02
N LYS A 543 6.14 -49.23 10.81
CA LYS A 543 5.11 -50.21 10.43
C LYS A 543 5.70 -51.61 10.62
N ALA A 544 5.08 -52.44 11.45
CA ALA A 544 5.39 -53.86 11.54
C ALA A 544 5.05 -54.55 10.21
N ALA A 545 5.89 -55.50 9.82
CA ALA A 545 5.80 -56.30 8.60
C ALA A 545 4.60 -57.24 8.61
#